data_AF-A0A420Z9J5-F1
#
_entry.id   AF-A0A420Z9J5-F1
#
_cell.length_a   1.000
_cell.length_b   1.000
_cell.length_c   1.000
_cell.angle_alpha   90.00
_cell.angle_beta   90.00
_cell.angle_gamma   90.00
#
_symmetry.space_group_name_H-M   'P 1'
#
loop_
_entity.id
_entity.type
_entity.pdbx_description
1 polymer ?
#
loop_
_entity_poly.entity_id
_entity_poly.type
_entity_poly.pdbx_seq_one_letter_code
_entity_poly.pdbx_strand_id
1 'polypeptide(L)' 'MAGEIFDLIKKEEDRQKSQIHLIPSENFASEAVRRAVASCLTNKYAEGYP' A
#
# COMPACT_ATOMS: atom_id res chain seq x y z
N MET A 1 14.35 -6.17 -14.81
CA MET A 1 13.50 -7.23 -14.21
C MET A 1 13.01 -6.68 -12.89
N ALA A 2 11.69 -6.73 -12.64
CA ALA A 2 11.16 -6.35 -11.34
C ALA A 2 11.71 -7.35 -10.29
N GLY A 3 12.11 -6.88 -9.12
CA GLY A 3 12.66 -7.76 -8.08
C GLY A 3 11.60 -8.73 -7.55
N GLU A 4 12.02 -9.85 -6.94
CA GLU A 4 11.14 -10.89 -6.36
C GLU A 4 9.96 -10.30 -5.55
N ILE A 5 10.23 -9.26 -4.76
CA ILE A 5 9.21 -8.56 -3.97
C ILE A 5 8.12 -7.91 -4.84
N PHE A 6 8.46 -7.30 -5.97
CA PHE A 6 7.47 -6.69 -6.86
C PHE A 6 6.59 -7.73 -7.53
N ASP A 7 7.13 -8.90 -7.85
CA ASP A 7 6.35 -10.01 -8.40
C ASP A 7 5.35 -10.56 -7.35
N LEU A 8 5.76 -10.65 -6.09
CA LEU A 8 4.88 -11.04 -5.00
C LEU A 8 3.77 -10.01 -4.73
N ILE A 9 4.11 -8.72 -4.72
CA ILE A 9 3.13 -7.62 -4.61
C ILE A 9 2.11 -7.72 -5.75
N LYS A 10 2.57 -8.00 -6.98
CA LYS A 10 1.68 -8.12 -8.13
C LYS A 10 0.70 -9.28 -7.99
N LYS A 11 1.19 -10.45 -7.53
CA LYS A 11 0.34 -11.62 -7.25
C LYS A 11 -0.71 -11.32 -6.19
N GLU A 12 -0.36 -10.58 -5.13
CA GLU A 12 -1.32 -10.19 -4.09
C GLU A 12 -2.37 -9.20 -4.60
N GLU A 13 -1.97 -8.23 -5.42
CA GLU A 13 -2.92 -7.30 -6.07
C GLU A 13 -3.95 -8.07 -6.91
N ASP A 14 -3.50 -9.05 -7.68
CA ASP A 14 -4.38 -9.86 -8.53
C ASP A 14 -5.28 -10.78 -7.67
N ARG A 15 -4.76 -11.35 -6.57
CA ARG A 15 -5.56 -12.13 -5.60
C ARG A 15 -6.69 -11.27 -5.03
N GLN A 16 -6.38 -10.07 -4.54
CA GLN A 16 -7.38 -9.17 -3.97
C GLN A 16 -8.47 -8.82 -4.99
N LYS A 17 -8.13 -8.60 -6.26
CA LYS A 17 -9.13 -8.29 -7.31
C LYS A 17 -10.04 -9.48 -7.66
N SER A 18 -9.56 -10.71 -7.47
CA SER A 18 -10.28 -11.93 -7.85
C SER A 18 -11.27 -12.47 -6.80
N GLN A 19 -11.33 -11.88 -5.61
CA GLN A 19 -12.08 -12.40 -4.48
C GLN A 19 -13.15 -11.42 -3.98
N ILE A 20 -14.19 -11.98 -3.35
CA ILE A 20 -15.19 -11.21 -2.61
C ILE A 20 -14.65 -11.03 -1.19
N HIS A 21 -14.64 -9.79 -0.71
CA HIS A 21 -14.11 -9.42 0.62
C HIS A 21 -15.25 -9.26 1.59
N LEU A 22 -15.33 -10.15 2.59
CA LEU A 22 -16.43 -10.22 3.56
C LEU A 22 -15.99 -9.97 5.00
N ILE A 23 -14.72 -9.61 5.21
CA ILE A 23 -14.19 -9.30 6.53
C ILE A 23 -14.59 -7.86 6.88
N PRO A 24 -15.43 -7.63 7.91
CA PRO A 24 -16.03 -6.30 8.14
C PRO A 24 -15.03 -5.18 8.46
N SER A 25 -13.85 -5.55 8.96
CA SER A 25 -12.77 -4.61 9.30
C SER A 25 -11.83 -4.30 8.13
N GLU A 26 -11.92 -5.02 7.02
CA GLU A 26 -11.06 -4.80 5.85
C GLU A 26 -11.66 -3.75 4.91
N ASN A 27 -10.77 -3.03 4.21
CA ASN A 27 -11.15 -2.00 3.24
C ASN A 27 -10.01 -1.75 2.24
N PHE A 28 -10.31 -1.08 1.12
CA PHE A 28 -9.32 -0.65 0.13
C PHE A 28 -9.02 0.83 0.27
N ALA A 29 -7.77 1.17 0.62
CA ALA A 29 -7.33 2.56 0.64
C ALA A 29 -7.34 3.18 -0.77
N SER A 30 -7.74 4.44 -0.86
CA SER A 30 -7.75 5.17 -2.14
C SER A 30 -6.34 5.31 -2.72
N GLU A 31 -6.23 5.53 -4.03
CA GLU A 31 -4.95 5.76 -4.68
C GLU A 31 -4.20 6.96 -4.09
N ALA A 32 -4.93 8.05 -3.78
CA ALA A 32 -4.36 9.25 -3.18
C ALA A 32 -3.66 8.95 -1.83
N VAL A 33 -4.30 8.14 -0.97
CA VAL A 33 -3.71 7.71 0.32
C VAL A 33 -2.45 6.89 0.08
N ARG A 34 -2.50 5.89 -0.82
CA ARG A 34 -1.34 5.03 -1.12
C ARG A 34 -0.15 5.83 -1.69
N ARG A 35 -0.42 6.81 -2.56
CA ARG A 35 0.62 7.71 -3.11
C ARG A 35 1.26 8.60 -2.04
N ALA A 36 0.47 9.10 -1.09
CA ALA A 36 0.99 9.90 0.01
C ALA A 36 1.90 9.08 0.94
N VAL A 37 1.52 7.82 1.23
CA VAL A 37 2.32 6.89 2.06
C VAL A 37 3.71 6.64 1.45
N ALA A 38 3.82 6.47 0.13
CA ALA A 38 5.09 6.25 -0.56
C ALA A 38 5.82 7.54 -0.98
N SER A 39 5.53 8.67 -0.32
CA SER A 39 6.13 9.97 -0.66
C SER A 39 7.48 10.20 0.04
N CYS A 40 8.11 11.35 -0.26
CA CYS A 40 9.36 11.77 0.37
C CYS A 40 9.26 12.01 1.89
N LEU A 41 8.03 12.06 2.44
CA LEU A 41 7.82 12.21 3.89
C LEU A 41 8.43 11.05 4.67
N THR A 42 8.54 9.86 4.09
CA THR A 42 9.18 8.69 4.71
C THR A 42 10.68 8.88 4.99
N ASN A 43 11.34 9.81 4.30
CA ASN A 43 12.75 10.11 4.49
C ASN A 43 12.99 11.13 5.61
N LYS A 44 11.93 11.78 6.09
CA LYS A 44 12.06 12.93 6.99
C LYS A 44 11.92 12.49 8.44
N TYR A 45 12.99 12.74 9.20
CA TYR A 45 12.93 12.75 10.65
C TYR A 45 12.54 14.16 11.14
N ALA A 46 11.50 14.26 11.97
CA ALA A 46 10.91 15.53 12.43
C ALA A 46 10.47 15.43 13.90
N GLU A 47 11.44 15.48 14.82
CA GLU A 47 11.16 15.57 16.26
C GLU A 47 10.60 16.95 16.65
N GLY A 48 9.81 16.99 17.72
CA GLY A 48 9.19 18.20 18.26
C GLY A 48 7.73 18.37 17.85
N TYR A 49 7.26 19.61 17.91
CA TYR A 49 5.92 20.01 17.50
C TYR A 49 5.98 20.75 16.15
N PRO A 50 4.84 20.94 15.45
CA PRO A 50 4.80 21.69 14.19
C PRO A 50 5.49 23.06 14.24
#